data_AF-A0A4P8GT71-F1
#
_entry.id   AF-A0A4P8GT71-F1
#
_cell.length_a   1.000
_cell.length_b   1.000
_cell.length_c   1.000
_cell.angle_alpha   90.00
_cell.angle_beta   90.00
_cell.angle_gamma   90.00
#
_symmetry.space_group_name_H-M   'P 1'
#
loop_
_entity.id
_entity.type
_entity.pdbx_description
1 polymer ?
#
loop_
_entity_poly.entity_id
_entity_poly.type
_entity_poly.pdbx_seq_one_letter_code
_entity_poly.pdbx_strand_id
1 'polypeptide(L)'
;MNGVPERVGYAAGVGFIVLGGLVAAVAGPLHFDRGSWLAAYLVLVCGVAQCAISNQRRILRAAPLRPAQRWVLFGSWNIGNALVVAGALVSFPVITDAGGLLLVAGLVLAGAGTRHAQRPIAVALLRAFYLVLVVSIPVGLVLSHLRAGHT
;
A
#
# COMPACT_ATOMS: atom_id res chain seq x y z
N MET A 1 -15.00 23.16 1.67
CA MET A 1 -13.81 23.05 2.56
C MET A 1 -13.31 21.60 2.67
N ASN A 2 -13.20 20.82 1.58
CA ASN A 2 -13.24 19.34 1.70
C ASN A 2 -11.94 18.65 1.24
N GLY A 3 -10.79 19.08 1.79
CA GLY A 3 -9.46 18.47 1.57
C GLY A 3 -8.92 17.63 2.74
N VAL A 4 -9.68 17.53 3.83
CA VAL A 4 -9.28 16.85 5.08
C VAL A 4 -8.80 15.40 4.84
N PRO A 5 -9.54 14.51 4.14
CA PRO A 5 -9.10 13.12 3.97
C PRO A 5 -7.82 12.98 3.13
N GLU A 6 -7.57 13.90 2.18
CA GLU A 6 -6.34 13.90 1.37
C GLU A 6 -5.12 14.26 2.24
N ARG A 7 -5.28 15.25 3.13
CA ARG A 7 -4.20 15.66 4.06
C ARG A 7 -3.92 14.60 5.12
N VAL A 8 -4.96 13.99 5.67
CA VAL A 8 -4.84 12.90 6.66
C VAL A 8 -4.16 11.69 6.03
N GLY A 9 -4.58 11.29 4.82
CA GLY A 9 -3.96 10.20 4.08
C GLY A 9 -2.47 10.42 3.81
N TYR A 10 -2.11 11.63 3.38
CA TYR A 10 -0.72 12.02 3.15
C TYR A 10 0.11 12.03 4.44
N ALA A 11 -0.40 12.63 5.53
CA ALA A 11 0.30 12.66 6.81
C ALA A 11 0.54 11.25 7.38
N ALA A 12 -0.46 10.37 7.29
CA ALA A 12 -0.32 8.97 7.66
C ALA A 12 0.71 8.24 6.78
N GLY A 13 0.72 8.51 5.47
CA GLY A 13 1.73 7.96 4.56
C GLY A 13 3.16 8.41 4.93
N VAL A 14 3.36 9.69 5.22
CA VAL A 14 4.65 10.20 5.72
C VAL A 14 5.03 9.54 7.05
N GLY A 15 4.07 9.36 7.97
CA GLY A 15 4.28 8.62 9.22
C GLY A 15 4.79 7.20 8.98
N PHE A 16 4.21 6.47 8.03
CA PHE A 16 4.68 5.12 7.67
C PHE A 16 6.08 5.11 7.05
N ILE A 17 6.45 6.13 6.27
CA ILE A 17 7.83 6.26 5.75
C ILE A 17 8.82 6.43 6.91
N VAL A 18 8.50 7.30 7.87
CA VAL A 18 9.34 7.53 9.05
C VAL A 18 9.44 6.24 9.89
N LEU A 19 8.32 5.55 10.13
CA LEU A 19 8.30 4.28 10.85
C LEU A 19 9.14 3.22 10.13
N GLY A 20 9.04 3.10 8.81
CA GLY A 20 9.86 2.16 8.05
C GLY A 20 11.36 2.48 8.13
N GLY A 21 11.74 3.77 8.12
CA GLY A 21 13.11 4.21 8.35
C GLY A 21 13.62 3.87 9.76
N LEU A 22 12.78 4.04 10.79
CA LEU A 22 13.09 3.63 12.16
C LEU A 22 13.27 2.11 12.27
N VAL A 23 12.39 1.33 11.64
CA VAL A 23 12.51 -0.13 11.59
C VAL A 23 13.82 -0.54 10.91
N ALA A 24 14.21 0.12 9.81
CA ALA A 24 15.49 -0.13 9.14
C ALA A 24 16.69 0.16 10.05
N ALA A 25 16.65 1.27 10.81
CA ALA A 25 17.73 1.65 11.72
C ALA A 25 17.91 0.63 12.86
N VAL A 26 16.81 0.07 13.36
CA VAL A 26 16.83 -0.90 14.47
C VAL A 26 17.03 -2.34 14.00
N ALA A 27 16.71 -2.65 12.74
CA ALA A 27 16.85 -4.00 12.16
C ALA A 27 18.30 -4.49 12.14
N GLY A 28 19.28 -3.59 11.92
CA GLY A 28 20.71 -3.93 11.95
C GLY A 28 21.17 -4.39 13.34
N PRO A 29 21.01 -3.56 14.40
CA PRO A 29 21.42 -3.91 15.76
C PRO A 29 20.72 -5.17 16.33
N LEU A 30 19.47 -5.43 15.95
CA LEU A 30 18.67 -6.52 16.51
C LEU A 30 18.80 -7.86 15.76
N HIS A 31 19.61 -7.97 14.70
CA HIS A 31 19.67 -9.15 13.82
C HIS A 31 18.26 -9.62 13.40
N PHE A 32 17.38 -8.67 13.09
CA PHE A 32 15.99 -8.99 12.80
C PHE A 32 15.87 -9.44 11.35
N ASP A 33 15.84 -10.76 11.11
CA ASP A 33 15.85 -11.37 9.76
C ASP A 33 14.76 -10.82 8.84
N ARG A 34 13.60 -10.40 9.40
CA ARG A 34 12.48 -9.83 8.64
C ARG A 34 12.42 -8.29 8.68
N GLY A 35 13.37 -7.62 9.33
CA GLY A 35 13.35 -6.18 9.56
C GLY A 35 13.51 -5.36 8.30
N SER A 36 14.40 -5.79 7.40
CA SER A 36 14.59 -5.15 6.09
C SER A 36 13.32 -5.24 5.22
N TRP A 37 12.65 -6.39 5.23
CA TRP A 37 11.37 -6.58 4.53
C TRP A 37 10.27 -5.68 5.09
N LEU A 38 10.11 -5.66 6.43
CA LEU A 38 9.09 -4.85 7.09
C LEU A 38 9.32 -3.35 6.85
N ALA A 39 10.57 -2.90 6.93
CA ALA A 39 10.94 -1.52 6.63
C ALA A 39 10.57 -1.13 5.18
N ALA A 40 10.95 -1.96 4.21
CA ALA A 40 10.63 -1.72 2.79
C ALA A 40 9.11 -1.69 2.56
N TYR A 41 8.36 -2.60 3.19
CA TYR A 41 6.90 -2.67 3.09
C TYR A 41 6.25 -1.39 3.66
N LEU A 42 6.66 -0.96 4.85
CA LEU A 42 6.16 0.26 5.49
C LEU A 42 6.44 1.51 4.64
N VAL A 43 7.66 1.63 4.09
CA VAL A 43 8.02 2.78 3.26
C VAL A 43 7.25 2.77 1.93
N LEU A 44 7.32 1.69 1.16
CA LEU A 44 6.83 1.68 -0.22
C LEU A 44 5.30 1.51 -0.29
N VAL A 45 4.74 0.59 0.50
CA VAL A 45 3.33 0.19 0.41
C VAL A 45 2.47 1.04 1.34
N CYS A 46 2.79 1.09 2.63
CA CYS A 46 2.01 1.89 3.58
C CYS A 46 2.25 3.39 3.38
N GLY A 47 3.49 3.78 3.04
CA GLY A 47 3.89 5.18 2.91
C GLY A 47 3.69 5.77 1.53
N VAL A 48 4.59 5.43 0.60
CA VAL A 48 4.67 6.02 -0.75
C VAL A 48 3.37 5.80 -1.52
N ALA A 49 2.81 4.59 -1.52
CA ALA A 49 1.56 4.34 -2.22
C ALA A 49 0.39 5.15 -1.62
N GLN A 50 0.31 5.30 -0.30
CA GLN A 50 -0.72 6.10 0.35
C GLN A 50 -0.58 7.60 0.05
N CYS A 51 0.66 8.11 0.03
CA CYS A 51 0.96 9.47 -0.43
C CYS A 51 0.54 9.69 -1.89
N ALA A 52 0.79 8.70 -2.76
CA ALA A 52 0.40 8.74 -4.16
C ALA A 52 -1.12 8.71 -4.34
N ILE A 53 -1.84 7.82 -3.63
CA ILE A 53 -3.31 7.74 -3.63
C ILE A 53 -3.94 9.05 -3.14
N SER A 54 -3.37 9.67 -2.10
CA SER A 54 -3.85 10.92 -1.52
C SER A 54 -3.67 12.12 -2.46
N ASN A 55 -2.59 12.12 -3.24
CA ASN A 55 -2.27 13.19 -4.20
C ASN A 55 -2.71 12.90 -5.64
N GLN A 56 -3.24 11.71 -5.95
CA GLN A 56 -3.57 11.28 -7.32
C GLN A 56 -4.43 12.30 -8.07
N ARG A 57 -5.37 12.95 -7.36
CA ARG A 57 -6.25 13.96 -7.97
C ARG A 57 -5.47 15.17 -8.49
N ARG A 58 -4.51 15.66 -7.70
CA ARG A 58 -3.65 16.80 -8.09
C ARG A 58 -2.76 16.43 -9.26
N ILE A 59 -2.20 15.22 -9.22
CA ILE A 59 -1.28 14.70 -10.24
C ILE A 59 -2.01 14.48 -11.58
N LEU A 60 -3.21 13.89 -11.53
CA LEU A 60 -3.96 13.44 -12.71
C LEU A 60 -4.98 14.45 -13.24
N ARG A 61 -5.21 15.57 -12.52
CA ARG A 61 -6.29 16.53 -12.79
C ARG A 61 -7.66 15.83 -12.99
N ALA A 62 -7.91 14.78 -12.20
CA ALA A 62 -9.10 13.96 -12.31
C ALA A 62 -10.28 14.55 -11.52
N ALA A 63 -11.50 14.14 -11.89
CA ALA A 63 -12.72 14.49 -11.16
C ALA A 63 -12.64 14.00 -9.70
N PRO A 64 -13.14 14.77 -8.72
CA PRO A 64 -13.11 14.37 -7.32
C PRO A 64 -14.00 13.13 -7.08
N LEU A 65 -13.43 12.10 -6.43
CA LEU A 65 -14.23 11.05 -5.79
C LEU A 65 -15.14 11.62 -4.71
N ARG A 66 -16.29 11.00 -4.47
CA ARG A 66 -17.19 11.40 -3.38
C ARG A 66 -16.47 11.31 -2.03
N PRO A 67 -16.72 12.22 -1.07
CA PRO A 67 -16.04 12.21 0.23
C PRO A 67 -16.13 10.86 0.96
N ALA A 68 -17.29 10.19 0.91
CA ALA A 68 -17.48 8.86 1.50
C ALA A 68 -16.60 7.78 0.84
N GLN A 69 -16.48 7.80 -0.49
CA GLN A 69 -15.62 6.84 -1.22
C GLN A 69 -14.14 7.01 -0.86
N ARG A 70 -13.71 8.23 -0.54
CA ARG A 70 -12.33 8.51 -0.09
C ARG A 70 -12.04 7.91 1.28
N TRP A 71 -13.00 8.01 2.22
CA TRP A 71 -12.87 7.39 3.53
C TRP A 71 -12.89 5.87 3.45
N VAL A 72 -13.74 5.30 2.59
CA VAL A 72 -13.77 3.86 2.34
C VAL A 72 -12.44 3.39 1.74
N LEU A 73 -11.89 4.10 0.74
CA LEU A 73 -10.59 3.77 0.16
C LEU A 73 -9.45 3.88 1.17
N PHE A 74 -9.46 4.94 2.01
CA PHE A 74 -8.47 5.11 3.05
C PHE A 74 -8.54 3.99 4.10
N GLY A 75 -9.75 3.67 4.58
CA GLY A 75 -9.99 2.60 5.53
C GLY A 75 -9.60 1.24 4.97
N SER A 76 -10.06 0.90 3.77
CA SER A 76 -9.72 -0.38 3.13
C SER A 76 -8.22 -0.53 2.88
N TRP A 77 -7.55 0.54 2.45
CA TRP A 77 -6.10 0.53 2.25
C TRP A 77 -5.34 0.26 3.56
N ASN A 78 -5.71 0.95 4.64
CA ASN A 78 -5.03 0.76 5.94
C ASN A 78 -5.33 -0.61 6.55
N ILE A 79 -6.58 -1.07 6.48
CA ILE A 79 -6.98 -2.39 6.97
C ILE A 79 -6.27 -3.51 6.17
N GLY A 80 -6.22 -3.39 4.84
CA GLY A 80 -5.51 -4.34 3.98
C GLY A 80 -4.02 -4.41 4.33
N ASN A 81 -3.36 -3.27 4.53
CA ASN A 81 -1.97 -3.23 4.95
C ASN A 81 -1.75 -3.84 6.35
N ALA A 82 -2.63 -3.55 7.31
CA ALA A 82 -2.55 -4.13 8.64
C ALA A 82 -2.68 -5.66 8.61
N LEU A 83 -3.60 -6.20 7.80
CA LEU A 83 -3.77 -7.64 7.60
C LEU A 83 -2.54 -8.27 6.95
N VAL A 84 -1.96 -7.64 5.92
CA VAL A 84 -0.73 -8.15 5.27
C VAL A 84 0.43 -8.21 6.25
N VAL A 85 0.66 -7.13 7.01
CA VAL A 85 1.74 -7.06 8.01
C VAL A 85 1.50 -8.08 9.13
N ALA A 86 0.29 -8.15 9.68
CA ALA A 86 -0.05 -9.08 10.74
C ALA A 86 0.09 -10.54 10.29
N GLY A 87 -0.45 -10.90 9.12
CA GLY A 87 -0.34 -12.25 8.57
C GLY A 87 1.11 -12.66 8.28
N ALA A 88 1.93 -11.72 7.78
CA ALA A 88 3.34 -11.98 7.51
C ALA A 88 4.18 -12.13 8.80
N LEU A 89 3.84 -11.40 9.86
CA LEU A 89 4.53 -11.53 11.16
C LEU A 89 4.14 -12.81 11.89
N VAL A 90 2.86 -13.18 11.86
CA VAL A 90 2.34 -14.41 12.50
C VAL A 90 2.58 -15.65 11.63
N SER A 91 3.12 -15.49 10.41
CA SER A 91 3.34 -16.57 9.43
C SER A 91 2.06 -17.34 9.10
N PHE A 92 0.92 -16.64 9.09
CA PHE A 92 -0.41 -17.15 8.74
C PHE A 92 -0.80 -16.64 7.35
N PRO A 93 -0.60 -17.45 6.29
CA PRO A 93 -0.70 -16.98 4.91
C PRO A 93 -2.12 -16.51 4.53
N VAL A 94 -3.14 -17.16 5.10
CA VAL A 94 -4.56 -16.85 4.85
C VAL A 94 -4.91 -15.40 5.24
N ILE A 95 -4.30 -14.86 6.30
CA ILE A 95 -4.53 -13.48 6.76
C ILE A 95 -3.88 -12.49 5.77
N THR A 96 -2.70 -12.85 5.25
CA THR A 96 -2.00 -12.06 4.23
C THR A 96 -2.75 -12.05 2.89
N ASP A 97 -3.34 -13.18 2.48
CA ASP A 97 -4.16 -13.28 1.27
C ASP A 97 -5.41 -12.39 1.35
N ALA A 98 -6.11 -12.41 2.49
CA ALA A 98 -7.28 -11.56 2.71
C ALA A 98 -6.92 -10.06 2.64
N GLY A 99 -5.78 -9.67 3.22
CA GLY A 99 -5.26 -8.30 3.11
C GLY A 99 -4.88 -7.91 1.68
N GLY A 100 -4.24 -8.81 0.95
CA GLY A 100 -3.88 -8.63 -0.46
C GLY A 100 -5.11 -8.42 -1.35
N LEU A 101 -6.17 -9.22 -1.17
CA LEU A 101 -7.43 -9.07 -1.90
C LEU A 101 -8.07 -7.69 -1.67
N LEU A 102 -8.02 -7.22 -0.41
CA LEU A 102 -8.56 -5.92 -0.02
C LEU A 102 -7.77 -4.76 -0.65
N LEU A 103 -6.45 -4.89 -0.73
CA LEU A 103 -5.57 -3.93 -1.42
C LEU A 103 -5.88 -3.89 -2.92
N VAL A 104 -6.03 -5.04 -3.57
CA VAL A 104 -6.39 -5.14 -5.00
C VAL A 104 -7.73 -4.45 -5.25
N ALA A 105 -8.74 -4.68 -4.41
CA ALA A 105 -10.03 -3.99 -4.53
C ALA A 105 -9.89 -2.47 -4.40
N GLY A 106 -9.07 -1.98 -3.45
CA GLY A 106 -8.76 -0.56 -3.30
C GLY A 106 -8.06 0.03 -4.54
N LEU A 107 -7.15 -0.72 -5.14
CA LEU A 107 -6.44 -0.35 -6.37
C LEU A 107 -7.36 -0.29 -7.59
N VAL A 108 -8.29 -1.23 -7.74
CA VAL A 108 -9.30 -1.21 -8.80
C VAL A 108 -10.20 0.02 -8.66
N LEU A 109 -10.63 0.36 -7.44
CA LEU A 109 -11.40 1.58 -7.16
C LEU A 109 -10.62 2.85 -7.48
N ALA A 110 -9.34 2.92 -7.09
CA ALA A 110 -8.46 4.04 -7.44
C ALA A 110 -8.28 4.16 -8.96
N GLY A 111 -8.03 3.03 -9.64
CA GLY A 111 -7.89 2.94 -11.09
C GLY A 111 -9.15 3.36 -11.84
N ALA A 112 -10.34 2.96 -11.37
CA ALA A 112 -11.61 3.40 -11.93
C ALA A 112 -11.78 4.93 -11.85
N GLY A 113 -11.27 5.57 -10.79
CA GLY A 113 -11.24 7.03 -10.63
C GLY A 113 -10.32 7.75 -11.63
N THR A 114 -9.42 7.05 -12.32
CA THR A 114 -8.51 7.62 -13.33
C THR A 114 -9.06 7.62 -14.75
N ARG A 115 -10.27 7.10 -15.00
CA ARG A 115 -10.85 6.96 -16.36
C ARG A 115 -10.93 8.26 -17.17
N HIS A 116 -10.96 9.42 -16.51
CA HIS A 116 -11.05 10.74 -17.16
C HIS A 116 -9.80 11.61 -16.93
N ALA A 117 -8.66 10.99 -16.61
CA ALA A 117 -7.42 11.71 -16.33
C ALA A 117 -6.83 12.33 -17.60
N GLN A 118 -6.42 13.59 -17.51
CA GLN A 118 -5.95 14.38 -18.66
C GLN A 118 -4.44 14.26 -18.91
N ARG A 119 -3.74 13.40 -18.15
CA ARG A 119 -2.28 13.21 -18.23
C ARG A 119 -1.92 11.72 -18.41
N PRO A 120 -1.90 11.21 -19.64
CA PRO A 120 -1.76 9.77 -19.91
C PRO A 120 -0.45 9.17 -19.39
N ILE A 121 0.67 9.91 -19.46
CA ILE A 121 1.97 9.45 -18.95
C ILE A 121 1.96 9.30 -17.42
N ALA A 122 1.38 10.26 -16.70
CA ALA A 122 1.28 10.20 -15.24
C ALA A 122 0.34 9.07 -14.79
N VAL A 123 -0.72 8.80 -15.54
CA VAL A 123 -1.59 7.62 -15.32
C VAL A 123 -0.80 6.34 -15.55
N ALA A 124 -0.03 6.25 -16.63
CA ALA A 124 0.75 5.06 -16.96
C ALA A 124 1.81 4.76 -15.88
N LEU A 125 2.55 5.76 -15.41
CA LEU A 125 3.53 5.60 -14.33
C LEU A 125 2.87 5.19 -13.01
N LEU A 126 1.76 5.83 -12.64
CA LEU A 126 1.03 5.49 -11.42
C LEU A 126 0.44 4.07 -11.50
N ARG A 127 -0.11 3.69 -12.65
CA ARG A 127 -0.60 2.33 -12.90
C ARG A 127 0.54 1.31 -12.90
N ALA A 128 1.68 1.60 -13.51
CA ALA A 128 2.84 0.71 -13.49
C ALA A 128 3.33 0.48 -12.04
N PHE A 129 3.42 1.55 -11.24
CA PHE A 129 3.74 1.45 -9.81
C PHE A 129 2.74 0.58 -9.05
N TYR A 130 1.45 0.79 -9.28
CA TYR A 130 0.37 -0.03 -8.73
C TYR A 130 0.41 -1.49 -9.19
N LEU A 131 0.75 -1.74 -10.46
CA LEU A 131 0.83 -3.07 -11.02
C LEU A 131 2.03 -3.84 -10.44
N VAL A 132 3.17 -3.16 -10.25
CA VAL A 132 4.33 -3.71 -9.53
C VAL A 132 3.93 -4.09 -8.10
N LEU A 133 3.18 -3.25 -7.38
CA LEU A 133 2.67 -3.58 -6.04
C LEU A 133 1.75 -4.80 -6.06
N VAL A 134 0.79 -4.84 -7.00
CA VAL A 134 -0.16 -5.95 -7.15
C VAL A 134 0.54 -7.26 -7.48
N VAL A 135 1.60 -7.24 -8.28
CA VAL A 135 2.34 -8.44 -8.68
C VAL A 135 3.32 -8.89 -7.60
N SER A 136 3.92 -7.95 -6.86
CA SER A 136 4.91 -8.27 -5.83
C SER A 136 4.30 -8.98 -4.60
N ILE A 137 3.04 -8.66 -4.26
CA ILE A 137 2.30 -9.28 -3.14
C ILE A 137 2.12 -10.81 -3.33
N PRO A 138 1.51 -11.31 -4.42
CA PRO A 138 1.35 -12.74 -4.66
C PRO A 138 2.68 -13.46 -4.89
N VAL A 139 3.69 -12.80 -5.46
CA VAL A 139 5.04 -13.39 -5.58
C VAL A 139 5.64 -13.64 -4.19
N GLY A 140 5.50 -12.68 -3.25
CA GLY A 140 5.95 -12.86 -1.86
C GLY A 140 5.18 -13.96 -1.11
N LEU A 141 3.88 -14.09 -1.36
CA LEU A 141 3.01 -15.14 -0.81
C LEU A 141 3.38 -16.53 -1.33
N VAL A 142 3.59 -16.67 -2.64
CA VAL A 142 4.01 -17.95 -3.23
C VAL A 142 5.37 -18.37 -2.69
N LEU A 143 6.31 -17.44 -2.53
CA LEU A 143 7.62 -17.73 -1.95
C LEU A 143 7.56 -18.14 -0.47
N SER A 144 6.63 -17.58 0.32
CA SER A 144 6.46 -17.97 1.72
C SER A 144 5.81 -19.36 1.85
N HIS A 145 4.85 -19.70 0.99
CA HIS A 145 4.25 -21.04 0.92
C HIS A 145 5.27 -22.11 0.50
N LEU A 146 6.12 -21.81 -0.48
CA LEU A 146 7.17 -22.73 -0.91
C LEU A 146 8.22 -22.96 0.19
N ARG A 147 8.49 -21.95 1.02
CA ARG A 147 9.45 -22.07 2.13
C ARG A 147 8.87 -22.84 3.32
N ALA A 148 7.56 -22.75 3.56
CA ALA A 148 6.87 -23.49 4.62
C ALA A 148 6.63 -24.98 4.28
N GLY A 149 6.66 -25.36 3.00
CA GLY A 149 6.52 -26.76 2.56
C GLY A 149 7.83 -27.56 2.51
N HIS A 150 8.98 -26.94 2.81
CA HIS A 150 10.32 -27.58 2.79
C HIS A 150 10.92 -27.82 4.19
N THR A 151 10.13 -27.66 5.26
CA THR A 151 10.51 -28.04 6.63
C THR A 151 9.66 -29.20 7.11
#